data_AF-R7C7J3-F1
#
_entry.id   AF-R7C7J3-F1
#
_cell.length_a   1.000
_cell.length_b   1.000
_cell.length_c   1.000
_cell.angle_alpha   90.00
_cell.angle_beta   90.00
_cell.angle_gamma   90.00
#
_symmetry.space_group_name_H-M   'P 1'
#
loop_
_entity.id
_entity.type
_entity.pdbx_description
1 polymer ?
#
loop_
_entity_poly.entity_id
_entity_poly.type
_entity_poly.pdbx_seq_one_letter_code
_entity_poly.pdbx_strand_id
1 'polypeptide(L)'
;MMKRKKRILIGGSIVLIAAICGAIFLFNGKTQPTKSLAKQVEEDYTGIEEIINQAVEKNENLAMSSNPYEYVKNNSYYDRLVSKGISILPILEKKINENQYGDGLLGYITAIAIEDITECNLKEDKDLQWATVSEFGDSWKKFKKTAKEKIDALINSKLDETVKVKQLKKYGVYAAAVLKEQKLEEKFPKIVKMHPINKNEYEILEKELQ
;
A
#
# COMPACT_ATOMS: atom_id res chain seq x y z
N MET A 1 70.06 -18.67 -53.52
CA MET A 1 69.72 -19.76 -52.58
C MET A 1 68.91 -19.17 -51.42
N MET A 2 67.93 -19.93 -50.92
CA MET A 2 67.01 -19.67 -49.79
C MET A 2 65.73 -18.82 -49.99
N LYS A 3 64.60 -19.52 -49.80
CA LYS A 3 63.21 -19.07 -49.66
C LYS A 3 63.00 -18.24 -48.38
N ARG A 4 62.03 -17.32 -48.36
CA ARG A 4 61.22 -17.00 -47.15
C ARG A 4 59.82 -16.50 -47.53
N LYS A 5 58.81 -17.30 -47.18
CA LYS A 5 57.38 -16.97 -47.19
C LYS A 5 57.13 -15.92 -46.08
N LYS A 6 56.37 -14.86 -46.36
CA LYS A 6 55.75 -14.02 -45.31
C LYS A 6 54.25 -14.22 -45.36
N ARG A 7 53.70 -14.84 -44.32
CA ARG A 7 52.28 -14.94 -44.02
C ARG A 7 51.95 -13.93 -42.90
N ILE A 8 50.88 -13.17 -43.14
CA ILE A 8 49.78 -12.79 -42.23
C ILE A 8 50.14 -11.98 -40.97
N LEU A 9 49.58 -10.76 -40.86
CA LEU A 9 49.05 -10.21 -39.60
C LEU A 9 48.18 -8.96 -39.88
N ILE A 10 46.94 -9.18 -40.34
CA ILE A 10 45.86 -8.19 -40.24
C ILE A 10 44.82 -8.81 -39.31
N GLY A 11 45.03 -8.64 -38.00
CA GLY A 11 44.17 -9.25 -36.97
C GLY A 11 44.25 -8.54 -35.62
N GLY A 12 44.75 -7.30 -35.56
CA GLY A 12 45.00 -6.59 -34.31
C GLY A 12 43.96 -5.51 -33.94
N SER A 13 43.18 -4.99 -34.90
CA SER A 13 42.41 -3.75 -34.67
C SER A 13 40.88 -3.93 -34.53
N ILE A 14 40.34 -5.11 -34.86
CA ILE A 14 38.88 -5.38 -34.72
C ILE A 14 38.53 -5.96 -33.34
N VAL A 15 39.49 -6.59 -32.65
CA VAL A 15 39.26 -7.19 -31.32
C VAL A 15 39.18 -6.13 -30.21
N LEU A 16 39.77 -4.95 -30.37
CA LEU A 16 39.82 -3.93 -29.31
C LEU A 16 38.51 -3.12 -29.19
N ILE A 17 37.80 -2.87 -30.29
CA ILE A 17 36.55 -2.08 -30.28
C ILE A 17 35.37 -2.92 -29.77
N ALA A 18 35.35 -4.23 -30.04
CA ALA A 18 34.34 -5.14 -29.50
C ALA A 18 34.44 -5.30 -27.97
N ALA A 19 35.64 -5.15 -27.39
CA ALA A 19 35.84 -5.24 -25.94
C ALA A 19 35.31 -4.00 -25.18
N ILE A 20 35.35 -2.81 -25.77
CA ILE A 20 34.88 -1.58 -25.12
C ILE A 20 33.35 -1.49 -25.17
N CYS A 21 32.71 -1.90 -26.26
CA CYS A 21 31.24 -1.94 -26.35
C CYS A 21 30.61 -3.07 -25.50
N GLY A 22 31.31 -4.19 -25.31
CA GLY A 22 30.89 -5.27 -24.40
C GLY A 22 30.93 -4.89 -22.92
N ALA A 23 31.86 -4.01 -22.52
CA ALA A 23 31.98 -3.56 -21.13
C ALA A 23 30.88 -2.56 -20.72
N ILE A 24 30.36 -1.75 -21.66
CA ILE A 24 29.29 -0.78 -21.37
C ILE A 24 27.94 -1.49 -21.19
N PHE A 25 27.68 -2.58 -21.92
CA PHE A 25 26.43 -3.36 -21.77
C PHE A 25 26.38 -4.24 -20.52
N LEU A 26 27.52 -4.63 -19.95
CA LEU A 26 27.55 -5.47 -18.74
C LEU A 26 27.40 -4.67 -17.42
N PHE A 27 27.46 -3.33 -17.47
CA PHE A 27 27.32 -2.49 -16.26
C PHE A 27 25.91 -1.93 -16.01
N ASN A 28 25.00 -1.96 -16.99
CA ASN A 28 23.61 -1.52 -16.82
C ASN A 28 22.66 -2.61 -16.28
N GLY A 29 23.17 -3.82 -16.02
CA GLY A 29 22.40 -4.97 -15.54
C GLY A 29 22.44 -5.22 -14.04
N LYS A 30 23.10 -4.37 -13.24
CA LYS A 30 22.95 -4.44 -11.77
C LYS A 30 21.63 -3.77 -11.41
N THR A 31 20.54 -4.52 -11.46
CA THR A 31 19.33 -4.19 -10.71
C THR A 31 19.79 -3.87 -9.28
N GLN A 32 19.64 -2.62 -8.85
CA GLN A 32 19.84 -2.31 -7.44
C GLN A 32 18.98 -3.29 -6.64
N PRO A 33 19.47 -3.83 -5.51
CA PRO A 33 18.63 -4.68 -4.67
C PRO A 33 17.35 -3.91 -4.38
N THR A 34 16.22 -4.48 -4.76
CA THR A 34 14.90 -3.90 -4.47
C THR A 34 14.83 -3.69 -2.97
N LYS A 35 14.69 -2.42 -2.54
CA LYS A 35 14.59 -2.08 -1.12
C LYS A 35 13.46 -2.89 -0.49
N SER A 36 13.65 -3.36 0.74
CA SER A 36 12.59 -4.07 1.46
C SER A 36 11.35 -3.19 1.56
N LEU A 37 10.16 -3.80 1.60
CA LEU A 37 8.90 -3.07 1.66
C LEU A 37 8.84 -2.15 2.89
N ALA A 38 9.32 -2.61 4.05
CA ALA A 38 9.45 -1.79 5.25
C ALA A 38 10.36 -0.56 5.04
N LYS A 39 11.50 -0.72 4.36
CA LYS A 39 12.37 0.43 4.05
C LYS A 39 11.69 1.43 3.11
N GLN A 40 10.93 0.95 2.13
CA GLN A 40 10.16 1.84 1.25
C GLN A 40 9.10 2.62 2.03
N VAL A 41 8.42 1.97 2.99
CA VAL A 41 7.45 2.64 3.89
C VAL A 41 8.13 3.73 4.72
N GLU A 42 9.30 3.47 5.32
CA GLU A 42 10.02 4.53 6.05
C GLU A 42 10.42 5.70 5.14
N GLU A 43 10.88 5.43 3.92
CA GLU A 43 11.19 6.46 2.93
C GLU A 43 9.97 7.27 2.50
N ASP A 44 8.77 6.66 2.48
CA ASP A 44 7.53 7.38 2.26
C ASP A 44 7.21 8.31 3.44
N TYR A 45 7.35 7.84 4.69
CA TYR A 45 7.13 8.69 5.87
C TYR A 45 8.06 9.90 5.90
N THR A 46 9.36 9.71 5.63
CA THR A 46 10.30 10.83 5.54
C THR A 46 9.87 11.84 4.48
N GLY A 47 9.47 11.37 3.29
CA GLY A 47 8.99 12.27 2.23
C GLY A 47 7.65 12.94 2.55
N ILE A 48 6.76 12.27 3.28
CA ILE A 48 5.51 12.86 3.78
C ILE A 48 5.83 14.05 4.69
N GLU A 49 6.72 13.86 5.66
CA GLU A 49 7.15 14.93 6.58
C GLU A 49 7.81 16.09 5.84
N GLU A 50 8.69 15.81 4.87
CA GLU A 50 9.33 16.85 4.06
C GLU A 50 8.31 17.71 3.30
N ILE A 51 7.31 17.10 2.67
CA ILE A 51 6.25 17.85 1.96
C ILE A 51 5.42 18.66 2.96
N ILE A 52 5.06 18.09 4.11
CA ILE A 52 4.31 18.79 5.15
C ILE A 52 5.08 20.01 5.63
N ASN A 53 6.36 19.86 5.98
CA ASN A 53 7.21 20.95 6.46
C ASN A 53 7.31 22.08 5.42
N GLN A 54 7.50 21.75 4.14
CA GLN A 54 7.51 22.74 3.07
C GLN A 54 6.15 23.43 2.86
N ALA A 55 5.05 22.70 3.06
CA ALA A 55 3.70 23.23 2.88
C ALA A 55 3.32 24.18 4.02
N VAL A 56 3.63 23.84 5.28
CA VAL A 56 3.34 24.69 6.45
C VAL A 56 4.19 25.96 6.48
N GLU A 57 5.43 25.92 5.98
CA GLU A 57 6.27 27.12 5.80
C GLU A 57 5.65 28.14 4.84
N LYS A 58 4.88 27.66 3.86
CA LYS A 58 4.30 28.49 2.78
C LYS A 58 2.82 28.81 3.00
N ASN A 59 2.17 28.17 3.97
CA ASN A 59 0.73 28.28 4.19
C ASN A 59 0.40 28.28 5.69
N GLU A 60 0.21 29.47 6.24
CA GLU A 60 -0.12 29.69 7.66
C GLU A 60 -1.42 28.99 8.08
N ASN A 61 -2.44 28.95 7.21
CA ASN A 61 -3.69 28.26 7.50
C ASN A 61 -3.49 26.75 7.65
N LEU A 62 -2.61 26.15 6.84
CA LEU A 62 -2.27 24.75 6.97
C LEU A 62 -1.48 24.49 8.25
N ALA A 63 -0.53 25.36 8.60
CA ALA A 63 0.25 25.27 9.84
C ALA A 63 -0.62 25.31 11.11
N MET A 64 -1.75 26.02 11.06
CA MET A 64 -2.73 26.08 12.16
C MET A 64 -3.83 25.00 12.07
N SER A 65 -3.82 24.15 11.04
CA SER A 65 -4.84 23.12 10.86
C SER A 65 -4.69 22.02 11.90
N SER A 66 -5.76 21.77 12.66
CA SER A 66 -5.88 20.58 13.53
C SER A 66 -6.43 19.36 12.78
N ASN A 67 -6.76 19.50 11.50
CA ASN A 67 -7.35 18.43 10.70
C ASN A 67 -6.25 17.61 9.99
N PRO A 68 -5.95 16.36 10.42
CA PRO A 68 -4.88 15.55 9.83
C PRO A 68 -5.10 15.25 8.34
N TYR A 69 -6.35 15.26 7.87
CA TYR A 69 -6.67 15.04 6.46
C TYR A 69 -6.20 16.19 5.54
N GLU A 70 -5.91 17.39 6.06
CA GLU A 70 -5.34 18.47 5.24
C GLU A 70 -3.88 18.20 4.87
N TYR A 71 -3.15 17.44 5.68
CA TYR A 71 -1.70 17.20 5.50
C TYR A 71 -1.37 16.10 4.49
N VAL A 72 -2.35 15.25 4.17
CA VAL A 72 -2.22 14.18 3.16
C VAL A 72 -2.66 14.63 1.77
N LYS A 73 -3.39 15.75 1.66
CA LYS A 73 -3.81 16.30 0.37
C LYS A 73 -2.61 16.74 -0.45
N ASN A 74 -2.56 16.33 -1.72
CA ASN A 74 -1.48 16.65 -2.66
C ASN A 74 -0.09 16.22 -2.15
N ASN A 75 -0.02 15.16 -1.34
CA ASN A 75 1.22 14.63 -0.83
C ASN A 75 1.62 13.38 -1.63
N SER A 76 2.54 13.54 -2.59
CA SER A 76 2.91 12.45 -3.50
C SER A 76 3.54 11.24 -2.80
N TYR A 77 4.15 11.44 -1.62
CA TYR A 77 4.68 10.35 -0.83
C TYR A 77 3.58 9.59 -0.09
N TYR A 78 2.53 10.29 0.35
CA TYR A 78 1.31 9.67 0.86
C TYR A 78 0.61 8.84 -0.22
N ASP A 79 0.43 9.38 -1.42
CA ASP A 79 -0.16 8.65 -2.55
C ASP A 79 0.65 7.38 -2.86
N ARG A 80 1.98 7.48 -2.82
CA ARG A 80 2.90 6.35 -3.02
C ARG A 80 2.85 5.33 -1.88
N LEU A 81 2.58 5.75 -0.65
CA LEU A 81 2.37 4.86 0.49
C LEU A 81 1.08 4.05 0.28
N VAL A 82 -0.04 4.74 0.04
CA VAL A 82 -1.36 4.12 -0.19
C VAL A 82 -1.35 3.20 -1.42
N SER A 83 -0.63 3.57 -2.50
CA SER A 83 -0.56 2.74 -3.71
C SER A 83 0.11 1.37 -3.52
N LYS A 84 0.80 1.13 -2.40
CA LYS A 84 1.33 -0.20 -2.06
C LYS A 84 0.24 -1.17 -1.62
N GLY A 85 -0.96 -0.65 -1.31
CA GLY A 85 -2.15 -1.42 -1.02
C GLY A 85 -2.01 -2.37 0.16
N ILE A 86 -2.73 -3.48 0.10
CA ILE A 86 -2.86 -4.49 1.17
C ILE A 86 -1.49 -5.03 1.64
N SER A 87 -0.47 -5.02 0.76
CA SER A 87 0.86 -5.55 1.06
C SER A 87 1.56 -4.88 2.26
N ILE A 88 1.21 -3.63 2.58
CA ILE A 88 1.81 -2.89 3.70
C ILE A 88 0.92 -2.84 4.95
N LEU A 89 -0.31 -3.36 4.92
CA LEU A 89 -1.21 -3.31 6.08
C LEU A 89 -0.57 -3.87 7.36
N PRO A 90 0.11 -5.04 7.35
CA PRO A 90 0.76 -5.54 8.56
C PRO A 90 1.83 -4.60 9.13
N ILE A 91 2.49 -3.81 8.27
CA ILE A 91 3.50 -2.83 8.68
C ILE A 91 2.82 -1.63 9.34
N LEU A 92 1.76 -1.09 8.73
CA LEU A 92 1.03 0.07 9.26
C LEU A 92 0.31 -0.27 10.57
N GLU A 93 -0.36 -1.41 10.62
CA GLU A 93 -1.03 -1.87 11.83
C GLU A 93 -0.04 -2.10 12.97
N LYS A 94 1.14 -2.65 12.68
CA LYS A 94 2.20 -2.79 13.68
C LYS A 94 2.59 -1.43 14.26
N LYS A 95 2.75 -0.39 13.42
CA LYS A 95 3.06 0.98 13.87
C LYS A 95 2.00 1.55 14.81
N ILE A 96 0.71 1.32 14.51
CA ILE A 96 -0.40 1.70 15.39
C ILE A 96 -0.36 0.92 16.71
N ASN A 97 -0.22 -0.40 16.64
CA ASN A 97 -0.27 -1.29 17.81
C ASN A 97 0.92 -1.09 18.76
N GLU A 98 2.10 -0.79 18.23
CA GLU A 98 3.30 -0.47 19.00
C GLU A 98 3.35 1.00 19.43
N ASN A 99 2.31 1.77 19.13
CA ASN A 99 2.21 3.19 19.43
C ASN A 99 3.43 3.99 18.93
N GLN A 100 3.96 3.64 17.76
CA GLN A 100 5.25 4.16 17.27
C GLN A 100 5.27 5.70 17.20
N TYR A 101 4.14 6.31 16.83
CA TYR A 101 4.02 7.76 16.67
C TYR A 101 3.12 8.44 17.70
N GLY A 102 2.53 7.69 18.64
CA GLY A 102 1.53 8.25 19.57
C GLY A 102 0.33 8.87 18.85
N ASP A 103 -0.33 9.80 19.54
CA ASP A 103 -1.33 10.71 18.98
C ASP A 103 -0.68 11.89 18.21
N GLY A 104 0.48 11.66 17.59
CA GLY A 104 1.16 12.61 16.72
C GLY A 104 0.63 12.56 15.28
N LEU A 105 0.96 13.59 14.47
CA LEU A 105 0.48 13.72 13.09
C LEU A 105 0.75 12.46 12.24
N LEU A 106 1.94 11.86 12.34
CA LEU A 106 2.25 10.63 11.62
C LEU A 106 1.40 9.43 12.06
N GLY A 107 0.99 9.39 13.34
CA GLY A 107 0.04 8.40 13.83
C GLY A 107 -1.33 8.55 13.14
N TYR A 108 -1.84 9.77 13.05
CA TYR A 108 -3.08 10.05 12.31
C TYR A 108 -2.95 9.72 10.82
N ILE A 109 -1.86 10.12 10.17
CA ILE A 109 -1.59 9.80 8.76
C ILE A 109 -1.55 8.28 8.55
N THR A 110 -0.98 7.53 9.50
CA THR A 110 -0.95 6.06 9.47
C THR A 110 -2.36 5.47 9.56
N ALA A 111 -3.20 5.97 10.47
CA ALA A 111 -4.59 5.55 10.59
C ALA A 111 -5.38 5.84 9.31
N ILE A 112 -5.24 7.05 8.75
CA ILE A 112 -5.88 7.44 7.48
C ILE A 112 -5.40 6.53 6.33
N ALA A 113 -4.10 6.24 6.24
CA ALA A 113 -3.56 5.33 5.22
C ALA A 113 -4.15 3.91 5.33
N ILE A 114 -4.41 3.42 6.54
CA ILE A 114 -5.10 2.13 6.74
C ILE A 114 -6.54 2.21 6.22
N GLU A 115 -7.31 3.26 6.58
CA GLU A 115 -8.68 3.46 6.08
C GLU A 115 -8.72 3.58 4.54
N ASP A 116 -7.77 4.30 3.94
CA ASP A 116 -7.69 4.51 2.49
C ASP A 116 -7.27 3.23 1.73
N ILE A 117 -6.30 2.47 2.25
CA ILE A 117 -5.87 1.19 1.64
C ILE A 117 -6.99 0.15 1.70
N THR A 118 -7.69 0.09 2.83
CA THR A 118 -8.74 -0.91 3.06
C THR A 118 -10.09 -0.48 2.53
N GLU A 119 -10.25 0.79 2.18
CA GLU A 119 -11.51 1.46 1.90
C GLU A 119 -12.56 1.24 3.03
N CYS A 120 -12.08 1.14 4.27
CA CYS A 120 -12.91 0.95 5.46
C CYS A 120 -12.91 2.23 6.30
N ASN A 121 -13.94 3.05 6.15
CA ASN A 121 -14.13 4.24 6.97
C ASN A 121 -14.82 3.87 8.29
N LEU A 122 -14.05 3.78 9.39
CA LEU A 122 -14.60 3.39 10.69
C LEU A 122 -15.60 4.42 11.21
N LYS A 123 -15.48 5.68 10.80
CA LYS A 123 -16.36 6.78 11.27
C LYS A 123 -17.81 6.62 10.83
N GLU A 124 -18.08 5.77 9.85
CA GLU A 124 -19.44 5.41 9.44
C GLU A 124 -20.17 4.47 10.41
N ASP A 125 -19.43 3.76 11.27
CA ASP A 125 -19.96 2.95 12.36
C ASP A 125 -19.86 3.76 13.66
N LYS A 126 -21.03 4.04 14.27
CA LYS A 126 -21.11 4.84 15.50
C LYS A 126 -20.32 4.22 16.66
N ASP A 127 -20.10 2.92 16.64
CA ASP A 127 -19.41 2.17 17.69
C ASP A 127 -17.90 2.03 17.45
N LEU A 128 -17.38 2.60 16.35
CA LEU A 128 -15.98 2.52 15.91
C LEU A 128 -15.39 3.91 15.59
N GLN A 129 -16.11 4.99 15.89
CA GLN A 129 -15.62 6.34 15.71
C GLN A 129 -14.42 6.58 16.62
N TRP A 130 -13.44 7.31 16.09
CA TRP A 130 -12.18 7.60 16.76
C TRP A 130 -11.81 9.07 16.56
N ALA A 131 -11.27 9.67 17.62
CA ALA A 131 -10.72 11.03 17.64
C ALA A 131 -9.21 11.03 17.85
N THR A 132 -8.65 9.96 18.42
CA THR A 132 -7.20 9.80 18.64
C THR A 132 -6.65 8.55 17.95
N VAL A 133 -5.33 8.49 17.80
CA VAL A 133 -4.65 7.34 17.16
C VAL A 133 -4.77 6.11 18.06
N SER A 134 -4.72 6.31 19.38
CA SER A 134 -5.00 5.23 20.34
C SER A 134 -6.42 4.68 20.17
N GLU A 135 -7.43 5.55 20.08
CA GLU A 135 -8.83 5.14 19.85
C GLU A 135 -9.01 4.44 18.50
N PHE A 136 -8.29 4.89 17.46
CA PHE A 136 -8.26 4.21 16.17
C PHE A 136 -7.75 2.78 16.32
N GLY A 137 -6.63 2.57 17.02
CA GLY A 137 -6.06 1.24 17.24
C GLY A 137 -7.05 0.27 17.90
N ASP A 138 -7.78 0.73 18.92
CA ASP A 138 -8.79 -0.08 19.60
C ASP A 138 -10.02 -0.33 18.70
N SER A 139 -10.48 0.70 17.99
CA SER A 139 -11.60 0.60 17.05
C SER A 139 -11.27 -0.33 15.88
N TRP A 140 -10.06 -0.28 15.35
CA TRP A 140 -9.58 -1.14 14.28
C TRP A 140 -9.51 -2.60 14.72
N LYS A 141 -8.99 -2.89 15.92
CA LYS A 141 -9.03 -4.24 16.49
C LYS A 141 -10.45 -4.78 16.64
N LYS A 142 -11.37 -3.95 17.14
CA LYS A 142 -12.79 -4.31 17.28
C LYS A 142 -13.46 -4.52 15.92
N PHE A 143 -13.16 -3.69 14.94
CA PHE A 143 -13.60 -3.84 13.56
C PHE A 143 -13.16 -5.21 13.02
N LYS A 144 -11.86 -5.51 13.00
CA LYS A 144 -11.34 -6.76 12.44
C LYS A 144 -11.93 -8.01 13.10
N LYS A 145 -12.09 -8.00 14.42
CA LYS A 145 -12.72 -9.09 15.18
C LYS A 145 -14.17 -9.36 14.78
N THR A 146 -14.91 -8.34 14.35
CA THR A 146 -16.36 -8.44 14.09
C THR A 146 -16.73 -8.35 12.61
N ALA A 147 -15.80 -7.94 11.74
CA ALA A 147 -16.05 -7.66 10.34
C ALA A 147 -16.61 -8.88 9.61
N LYS A 148 -15.95 -10.05 9.74
CA LYS A 148 -16.39 -11.28 9.06
C LYS A 148 -17.82 -11.66 9.42
N GLU A 149 -18.14 -11.71 10.72
CA GLU A 149 -19.48 -12.04 11.20
C GLU A 149 -20.53 -11.04 10.68
N LYS A 150 -20.24 -9.73 10.74
CA LYS A 150 -21.16 -8.70 10.22
C LYS A 150 -21.35 -8.82 8.70
N ILE A 151 -20.29 -9.12 7.94
CA ILE A 151 -20.36 -9.36 6.49
C ILE A 151 -21.22 -10.60 6.20
N ASP A 152 -21.00 -11.70 6.91
CA ASP A 152 -21.76 -12.94 6.78
C ASP A 152 -23.25 -12.73 7.07
N ALA A 153 -23.57 -11.96 8.11
CA ALA A 153 -24.94 -11.58 8.42
C ALA A 153 -25.59 -10.75 7.29
N LEU A 154 -24.85 -9.81 6.68
CA LEU A 154 -25.34 -9.00 5.57
C LEU A 154 -25.61 -9.84 4.32
N ILE A 155 -24.71 -10.74 3.95
CA ILE A 155 -24.84 -11.66 2.81
C ILE A 155 -26.13 -12.49 2.97
N ASN A 156 -26.36 -13.02 4.18
CA ASN A 156 -27.48 -13.92 4.48
C ASN A 156 -28.79 -13.21 4.88
N SER A 157 -28.77 -11.88 5.02
CA SER A 157 -29.96 -11.12 5.38
C SER A 157 -31.05 -11.18 4.30
N LYS A 158 -32.28 -10.81 4.66
CA LYS A 158 -33.42 -10.68 3.72
C LYS A 158 -33.46 -9.31 3.03
N LEU A 159 -32.42 -8.50 3.17
CA LEU A 159 -32.34 -7.18 2.53
C LEU A 159 -32.31 -7.31 1.01
N ASP A 160 -32.80 -6.27 0.34
CA ASP A 160 -32.65 -6.12 -1.09
C ASP A 160 -31.16 -6.10 -1.49
N GLU A 161 -30.84 -6.63 -2.66
CA GLU A 161 -29.46 -6.76 -3.14
C GLU A 161 -28.74 -5.41 -3.25
N THR A 162 -29.45 -4.35 -3.68
CA THR A 162 -28.88 -3.00 -3.76
C THR A 162 -28.50 -2.46 -2.38
N VAL A 163 -29.32 -2.77 -1.37
CA VAL A 163 -29.08 -2.41 0.03
C VAL A 163 -27.89 -3.22 0.57
N LYS A 164 -27.81 -4.51 0.28
CA LYS A 164 -26.67 -5.36 0.66
C LYS A 164 -25.37 -4.81 0.08
N VAL A 165 -25.33 -4.51 -1.22
CA VAL A 165 -24.15 -3.93 -1.87
C VAL A 165 -23.75 -2.62 -1.21
N LYS A 166 -24.71 -1.73 -0.91
CA LYS A 166 -24.42 -0.47 -0.22
C LYS A 166 -23.81 -0.67 1.16
N GLN A 167 -24.28 -1.67 1.93
CA GLN A 167 -23.76 -1.94 3.27
C GLN A 167 -22.43 -2.69 3.24
N LEU A 168 -22.24 -3.62 2.30
CA LEU A 168 -20.98 -4.37 2.13
C LEU A 168 -19.81 -3.46 1.72
N LYS A 169 -20.07 -2.40 0.94
CA LYS A 169 -19.07 -1.39 0.58
C LYS A 169 -18.33 -0.81 1.78
N LYS A 170 -18.97 -0.73 2.94
CA LYS A 170 -18.37 -0.18 4.16
C LYS A 170 -17.21 -1.01 4.73
N TYR A 171 -17.11 -2.27 4.32
CA TYR A 171 -16.06 -3.19 4.72
C TYR A 171 -14.97 -3.34 3.65
N GLY A 172 -15.03 -2.54 2.58
CA GLY A 172 -14.02 -2.45 1.51
C GLY A 172 -13.40 -3.78 1.11
N VAL A 173 -12.07 -3.87 1.25
CA VAL A 173 -11.29 -5.05 0.87
C VAL A 173 -11.67 -6.31 1.67
N TYR A 174 -12.13 -6.17 2.92
CA TYR A 174 -12.54 -7.32 3.74
C TYR A 174 -13.85 -7.93 3.24
N ALA A 175 -14.82 -7.14 2.76
CA ALA A 175 -16.00 -7.68 2.10
C ALA A 175 -15.63 -8.46 0.83
N ALA A 176 -14.74 -7.94 0.00
CA ALA A 176 -14.28 -8.64 -1.18
C ALA A 176 -13.55 -9.96 -0.84
N ALA A 177 -12.74 -9.98 0.22
CA ALA A 177 -12.07 -11.19 0.69
C ALA A 177 -13.09 -12.27 1.14
N VAL A 178 -14.05 -11.92 1.99
CA VAL A 178 -15.09 -12.87 2.47
C VAL A 178 -15.95 -13.40 1.32
N LEU A 179 -16.29 -12.56 0.35
CA LEU A 179 -17.04 -12.99 -0.84
C LEU A 179 -16.26 -13.99 -1.70
N LYS A 180 -14.95 -13.79 -1.84
CA LYS A 180 -14.04 -14.70 -2.55
C LYS A 180 -13.90 -16.04 -1.82
N GLU A 181 -13.75 -16.01 -0.50
CA GLU A 181 -13.72 -17.20 0.36
C GLU A 181 -14.97 -18.08 0.13
N GLN A 182 -16.14 -17.45 0.06
CA GLN A 182 -17.44 -18.13 -0.08
C GLN A 182 -17.86 -18.42 -1.52
N LYS A 183 -17.03 -18.07 -2.52
CA LYS A 183 -17.34 -18.23 -3.95
C LYS A 183 -18.60 -17.47 -4.38
N LEU A 184 -18.78 -16.27 -3.87
CA LEU A 184 -19.94 -15.40 -4.10
C LEU A 184 -19.63 -14.20 -5.01
N GLU A 185 -18.51 -14.22 -5.73
CA GLU A 185 -18.06 -13.11 -6.59
C GLU A 185 -19.06 -12.82 -7.70
N GLU A 186 -19.68 -13.85 -8.29
CA GLU A 186 -20.70 -13.70 -9.33
C GLU A 186 -22.00 -13.09 -8.82
N LYS A 187 -22.32 -13.30 -7.53
CA LYS A 187 -23.49 -12.74 -6.88
C LYS A 187 -23.28 -11.29 -6.45
N PHE A 188 -22.04 -10.90 -6.16
CA PHE A 188 -21.69 -9.53 -5.75
C PHE A 188 -20.57 -8.94 -6.61
N PRO A 189 -20.72 -8.90 -7.95
CA PRO A 189 -19.63 -8.54 -8.85
C PRO A 189 -19.23 -7.07 -8.70
N LYS A 190 -20.14 -6.21 -8.23
CA LYS A 190 -19.84 -4.81 -7.95
C LYS A 190 -18.79 -4.66 -6.84
N ILE A 191 -18.90 -5.44 -5.76
CA ILE A 191 -17.97 -5.38 -4.62
C ILE A 191 -16.58 -5.84 -5.06
N VAL A 192 -16.49 -7.00 -5.70
CA VAL A 192 -15.20 -7.60 -6.12
C VAL A 192 -14.50 -6.78 -7.20
N LYS A 193 -15.25 -6.11 -8.09
CA LYS A 193 -14.66 -5.24 -9.13
C LYS A 193 -14.09 -3.94 -8.57
N MET A 194 -14.64 -3.41 -7.48
CA MET A 194 -14.09 -2.21 -6.84
C MET A 194 -12.80 -2.55 -6.08
N HIS A 195 -12.72 -3.74 -5.49
CA HIS A 195 -11.57 -4.17 -4.72
C HIS A 195 -11.00 -5.48 -5.29
N PRO A 196 -10.27 -5.43 -6.43
CA PRO A 196 -9.63 -6.61 -6.98
C PRO A 196 -8.48 -7.06 -6.07
N ILE A 197 -8.58 -8.28 -5.53
CA ILE A 197 -7.61 -8.84 -4.57
C ILE A 197 -6.87 -10.03 -5.20
N ASN A 198 -5.55 -9.93 -5.29
CA ASN A 198 -4.70 -11.01 -5.76
C ASN A 198 -4.51 -12.10 -4.69
N LYS A 199 -3.79 -13.19 -5.00
CA LYS A 199 -3.63 -14.31 -4.06
C LYS A 199 -2.90 -13.90 -2.78
N ASN A 200 -1.79 -13.16 -2.89
CA ASN A 200 -0.97 -12.79 -1.74
C ASN A 200 -1.72 -11.80 -0.82
N GLU A 201 -2.48 -10.87 -1.41
CA GLU A 201 -3.30 -9.92 -0.66
C GLU A 201 -4.44 -10.62 0.08
N TYR A 202 -5.07 -11.62 -0.55
CA TYR A 202 -6.07 -12.45 0.12
C TYR A 202 -5.48 -13.18 1.34
N GLU A 203 -4.29 -13.76 1.21
CA GLU A 203 -3.60 -14.43 2.33
C GLU A 203 -3.25 -13.49 3.50
N ILE A 204 -3.05 -12.18 3.23
CA ILE A 204 -2.88 -11.16 4.27
C ILE A 204 -4.22 -10.92 4.96
N LEU A 205 -5.27 -10.63 4.21
CA LEU A 205 -6.60 -10.31 4.75
C LEU A 205 -7.23 -11.49 5.49
N GLU A 206 -7.02 -12.72 5.01
CA GLU A 206 -7.52 -13.94 5.65
C GLU A 206 -6.93 -14.11 7.06
N LYS A 207 -5.63 -13.83 7.23
CA LYS A 207 -4.98 -13.86 8.55
C LYS A 207 -5.47 -12.76 9.48
N GLU A 208 -5.90 -11.63 8.93
CA GLU A 208 -6.40 -10.49 9.68
C GLU A 208 -7.84 -10.66 10.17
N LEU A 209 -8.61 -11.57 9.56
CA LEU A 209 -10.01 -11.88 9.89
C LEU A 209 -10.19 -13.13 10.78
N GLN A 210 -9.09 -13.78 11.20
CA GLN A 210 -9.07 -14.91 12.15
C GLN A 210 -9.01 -14.44 13.60
#